data_AF-Q4UKK4-F1
#
_entry.id   AF-Q4UKK4-F1
#
_cell.length_a   1.000
_cell.length_b   1.000
_cell.length_c   1.000
_cell.angle_alpha   90.00
_cell.angle_beta   90.00
_cell.angle_gamma   90.00
#
_symmetry.space_group_name_H-M   'P 1'
#
loop_
_entity.id
_entity.type
_entity.pdbx_description
1 polymer ?
#
loop_
_entity_poly.entity_id
_entity_poly.type
_entity_poly.pdbx_seq_one_letter_code
_entity_poly.pdbx_strand_id
1 'polypeptide(L)'
;MNNHLGYSKYNQSDAQNSRNGYNTKNLITKNGAVEIEVPRDRNSSFAPSLVAKRQRRLDGFDDKVLSLYAKGMSLSDIKLQLQELYGADVSESLISQITDDIIEDVKLWQSRPLDPVYAIVFFDCLIVKVRQDKWIINKSVYVALGIDLEGRKDILGLWISENEGVKFWLGNFTEMKNRGIQDILIACSDNLNGMSEAIGAVFPKTEHQLCIVHQIRNSLRYVSYKDRKELAGDLKPIYTLAQKKKHFPL
;
A
#
# COMPACT_ATOMS: atom_id res chain seq x y z
N MET A 1 -24.63 9.55 -15.87
CA MET A 1 -25.43 10.13 -16.97
C MET A 1 -25.67 9.14 -18.12
N ASN A 2 -24.64 8.46 -18.65
CA ASN A 2 -24.82 7.50 -19.76
C ASN A 2 -25.81 6.38 -19.42
N ASN A 3 -25.66 5.76 -18.24
CA ASN A 3 -26.60 4.72 -17.77
C ASN A 3 -28.02 5.26 -17.52
N HIS A 4 -28.17 6.53 -17.13
CA HIS A 4 -29.48 7.17 -16.91
C HIS A 4 -30.22 7.44 -18.22
N LEU A 5 -29.49 7.90 -19.23
CA LEU A 5 -30.06 8.23 -20.54
C LEU A 5 -30.14 7.03 -21.49
N GLY A 6 -29.35 5.97 -21.24
CA GLY A 6 -29.30 4.76 -22.07
C GLY A 6 -28.41 4.87 -23.31
N TYR A 7 -27.65 5.96 -23.49
CA TYR A 7 -26.75 6.17 -24.63
C TYR A 7 -25.55 7.05 -24.25
N SER A 8 -24.45 7.00 -25.02
CA SER A 8 -23.24 7.79 -24.79
C SER A 8 -23.36 9.24 -25.32
N LYS A 9 -22.37 10.09 -25.02
CA LYS A 9 -22.35 11.50 -25.48
C LYS A 9 -22.16 11.52 -27.01
N TYR A 10 -22.96 12.33 -27.70
CA TYR A 10 -22.99 12.50 -29.17
C TYR A 10 -23.54 11.34 -30.01
N ASN A 11 -23.97 10.24 -29.39
CA ASN A 11 -24.70 9.19 -30.12
C ASN A 11 -26.15 9.61 -30.41
N GLN A 12 -26.62 9.28 -31.62
CA GLN A 12 -28.04 9.38 -31.96
C GLN A 12 -28.86 8.43 -31.09
N SER A 13 -30.00 8.89 -30.62
CA SER A 13 -30.88 8.17 -29.69
C SER A 13 -32.29 8.69 -29.86
N ASP A 14 -33.27 7.79 -29.87
CA ASP A 14 -34.70 8.09 -29.87
C ASP A 14 -35.24 8.39 -28.46
N ALA A 15 -34.35 8.48 -27.46
CA ALA A 15 -34.73 8.79 -26.09
C ALA A 15 -35.40 10.17 -26.00
N GLN A 16 -36.56 10.24 -25.33
CA GLN A 16 -37.28 11.50 -25.09
C GLN A 16 -36.51 12.51 -24.22
N ASN A 17 -35.46 12.07 -23.54
CA ASN A 17 -34.65 12.91 -22.66
C ASN A 17 -33.23 13.04 -23.22
N SER A 18 -32.64 14.22 -23.06
CA SER A 18 -31.34 14.56 -23.62
C SER A 18 -30.44 15.27 -22.63
N ARG A 19 -29.12 15.21 -22.87
CA ARG A 19 -28.14 16.01 -22.10
C ARG A 19 -28.37 17.49 -22.39
N ASN A 20 -28.37 18.32 -21.37
CA ASN A 20 -28.62 19.76 -21.49
C ASN A 20 -27.49 20.60 -20.85
N GLY A 21 -26.24 20.14 -20.91
CA GLY A 21 -25.10 20.84 -20.32
C GLY A 21 -24.85 20.47 -18.86
N TYR A 22 -24.27 21.41 -18.10
CA TYR A 22 -23.81 21.22 -16.73
C TYR A 22 -24.29 22.36 -15.83
N ASN A 23 -24.45 22.09 -14.53
CA ASN A 23 -24.64 23.11 -13.51
C ASN A 23 -23.38 23.16 -12.63
N THR A 24 -22.90 24.36 -12.33
CA THR A 24 -21.82 24.55 -11.35
C THR A 24 -22.35 24.35 -9.94
N LYS A 25 -21.56 23.71 -9.11
CA LYS A 25 -21.90 23.41 -7.73
C LYS A 25 -20.68 23.53 -6.84
N ASN A 26 -20.75 24.48 -5.90
CA ASN A 26 -19.76 24.60 -4.84
C ASN A 26 -20.09 23.60 -3.73
N LEU A 27 -19.24 22.59 -3.62
CA LEU A 27 -19.22 21.63 -2.54
C LEU A 27 -18.31 22.12 -1.44
N ILE A 28 -18.74 21.97 -0.20
CA ILE A 28 -17.95 22.26 0.98
C ILE A 28 -17.38 20.92 1.44
N THR A 29 -16.07 20.75 1.34
CA THR A 29 -15.30 19.62 1.89
C THR A 29 -14.57 20.07 3.16
N LYS A 30 -13.86 19.16 3.83
CA LYS A 30 -13.00 19.52 4.98
C LYS A 30 -11.91 20.53 4.60
N ASN A 31 -11.48 20.49 3.32
CA ASN A 31 -10.37 21.29 2.80
C ASN A 31 -10.81 22.58 2.11
N GLY A 32 -12.11 22.91 2.15
CA GLY A 32 -12.64 24.15 1.60
C GLY A 32 -13.74 23.95 0.55
N ALA A 33 -14.02 25.00 -0.22
CA ALA A 33 -15.02 24.95 -1.27
C ALA A 33 -14.40 24.40 -2.56
N VAL A 34 -14.97 23.33 -3.09
CA VAL A 34 -14.62 22.71 -4.36
C VAL A 34 -15.75 22.96 -5.34
N GLU A 35 -15.46 23.66 -6.43
CA GLU A 35 -16.41 23.81 -7.52
C GLU A 35 -16.40 22.55 -8.38
N ILE A 36 -17.57 21.96 -8.60
CA ILE A 36 -17.74 20.85 -9.54
C ILE A 36 -18.81 21.18 -10.57
N GLU A 37 -18.64 20.63 -11.76
CA GLU A 37 -19.68 20.64 -12.78
C GLU A 37 -20.53 19.37 -12.66
N VAL A 38 -21.86 19.51 -12.56
CA VAL A 38 -22.76 18.35 -12.50
C VAL A 38 -23.57 18.28 -13.80
N PRO A 39 -23.52 17.19 -14.56
CA PRO A 39 -24.24 17.06 -15.81
C PRO A 39 -25.75 17.07 -15.55
N ARG A 40 -26.49 17.77 -16.41
CA ARG A 40 -27.95 17.86 -16.33
C ARG A 40 -28.62 17.28 -17.57
N ASP A 41 -29.78 16.69 -17.36
CA ASP A 41 -30.68 16.25 -18.42
C ASP A 41 -31.78 17.30 -18.67
N ARG A 42 -32.40 17.28 -19.84
CA ARG A 42 -33.42 18.24 -20.27
C ARG A 42 -34.66 18.14 -19.39
N ASN A 43 -35.05 16.93 -19.01
CA ASN A 43 -36.24 16.68 -18.20
C ASN A 43 -35.98 16.80 -16.69
N SER A 44 -34.77 17.17 -16.27
CA SER A 44 -34.38 17.29 -14.85
C SER A 44 -34.68 16.03 -14.02
N SER A 45 -34.66 14.85 -14.65
CA SER A 45 -34.94 13.54 -14.04
C SER A 45 -33.67 12.85 -13.52
N PHE A 46 -32.48 13.27 -13.97
CA PHE A 46 -31.22 12.67 -13.53
C PHE A 46 -30.95 12.99 -12.06
N ALA A 47 -30.74 11.98 -11.24
CA ALA A 47 -30.29 12.11 -9.85
C ALA A 47 -28.87 11.56 -9.71
N PRO A 48 -27.85 12.40 -9.46
CA PRO A 48 -26.51 11.89 -9.22
C PRO A 48 -26.47 11.05 -7.93
N SER A 49 -25.81 9.91 -7.96
CA SER A 49 -25.81 8.92 -6.87
C SER A 49 -24.96 9.33 -5.65
N LEU A 50 -23.85 10.04 -5.85
CA LEU A 50 -22.97 10.46 -4.75
C LEU A 50 -23.23 11.87 -4.25
N VAL A 51 -23.67 12.75 -5.15
CA VAL A 51 -23.84 14.17 -4.89
C VAL A 51 -25.28 14.52 -5.21
N ALA A 52 -26.16 14.33 -4.23
CA ALA A 52 -27.59 14.54 -4.43
C ALA A 52 -27.87 15.98 -4.89
N LYS A 53 -29.01 16.17 -5.58
CA LYS A 53 -29.46 17.52 -5.95
C LYS A 53 -29.52 18.39 -4.70
N ARG A 54 -28.98 19.62 -4.79
CA ARG A 54 -28.92 20.61 -3.70
C ARG A 54 -27.99 20.26 -2.51
N GLN A 55 -27.34 19.09 -2.49
CA GLN A 55 -26.40 18.70 -1.43
C GLN A 55 -25.09 19.49 -1.49
N ARG A 56 -24.90 20.51 -0.65
CA ARG A 56 -23.67 21.34 -0.68
C ARG A 56 -22.49 20.76 0.12
N ARG A 57 -22.70 19.74 0.95
CA ARG A 57 -21.63 19.04 1.69
C ARG A 57 -21.50 17.62 1.20
N LEU A 58 -20.28 17.21 0.85
CA LEU A 58 -20.00 15.88 0.33
C LEU A 58 -19.34 15.04 1.42
N ASP A 59 -20.15 14.56 2.36
CA ASP A 59 -19.66 13.71 3.44
C ASP A 59 -19.06 12.42 2.83
N GLY A 60 -17.80 12.11 3.18
CA GLY A 60 -17.07 10.95 2.67
C GLY A 60 -16.52 11.07 1.25
N PHE A 61 -16.44 12.27 0.66
CA PHE A 61 -15.70 12.46 -0.60
C PHE A 61 -14.22 12.14 -0.44
N ASP A 62 -13.58 12.75 0.56
CA ASP A 62 -12.16 12.57 0.86
C ASP A 62 -11.84 11.09 1.12
N ASP A 63 -12.67 10.40 1.92
CA ASP A 63 -12.54 8.97 2.22
C ASP A 63 -12.59 8.09 0.95
N LYS A 64 -13.39 8.46 -0.05
CA LYS A 64 -13.47 7.74 -1.33
C LYS A 64 -12.26 7.99 -2.19
N VAL A 65 -11.77 9.22 -2.23
CA VAL A 65 -10.52 9.56 -2.91
C VAL A 65 -9.36 8.76 -2.31
N LEU A 66 -9.24 8.76 -0.97
CA LEU A 66 -8.26 7.97 -0.23
C LEU A 66 -8.40 6.46 -0.51
N SER A 67 -9.64 5.94 -0.57
CA SER A 67 -9.88 4.53 -0.89
C SER A 67 -9.45 4.15 -2.31
N LEU A 68 -9.69 5.02 -3.30
CA LEU A 68 -9.26 4.77 -4.68
C LEU A 68 -7.72 4.85 -4.81
N TYR A 69 -7.10 5.81 -4.13
CA TYR A 69 -5.65 5.94 -4.08
C TYR A 69 -5.00 4.72 -3.40
N ALA A 70 -5.54 4.28 -2.26
CA ALA A 70 -5.07 3.08 -1.55
C ALA A 70 -5.20 1.79 -2.36
N LYS A 71 -6.13 1.75 -3.34
CA LYS A 71 -6.28 0.63 -4.29
C LYS A 71 -5.30 0.69 -5.47
N GLY A 72 -4.43 1.70 -5.52
CA GLY A 72 -3.37 1.83 -6.52
C GLY A 72 -3.77 2.58 -7.78
N MET A 73 -4.87 3.34 -7.76
CA MET A 73 -5.25 4.19 -8.90
C MET A 73 -4.34 5.42 -8.99
N SER A 74 -3.95 5.81 -10.21
CA SER A 74 -3.22 7.06 -10.41
C SER A 74 -4.12 8.28 -10.16
N LEU A 75 -3.54 9.45 -9.88
CA LEU A 75 -4.33 10.69 -9.69
C LEU A 75 -5.21 10.99 -10.91
N SER A 76 -4.69 10.74 -12.13
CA SER A 76 -5.43 10.90 -13.38
C SER A 76 -6.58 9.90 -13.50
N ASP A 77 -6.38 8.63 -13.10
CA ASP A 77 -7.45 7.62 -13.13
C ASP A 77 -8.53 7.93 -12.10
N ILE A 78 -8.15 8.40 -10.91
CA ILE A 78 -9.09 8.84 -9.89
C ILE A 78 -9.91 10.01 -10.44
N LYS A 79 -9.26 11.02 -11.03
CA LYS A 79 -9.95 12.13 -11.69
C LYS A 79 -10.97 11.62 -12.72
N LEU A 80 -10.55 10.74 -13.64
CA LEU A 80 -11.44 10.18 -14.66
C LEU A 80 -12.62 9.42 -14.05
N GLN A 81 -12.38 8.60 -13.03
CA GLN A 81 -13.44 7.88 -12.33
C GLN A 81 -14.42 8.82 -11.63
N LEU A 82 -13.92 9.87 -10.97
CA LEU A 82 -14.76 10.88 -10.35
C LEU A 82 -15.60 11.61 -11.40
N GLN A 83 -15.03 11.91 -12.57
CA GLN A 83 -15.75 12.53 -13.68
C GLN A 83 -16.80 11.60 -14.30
N GLU A 84 -16.50 10.32 -14.50
CA GLU A 84 -17.43 9.37 -15.11
C GLU A 84 -18.62 9.03 -14.20
N LEU A 85 -18.32 8.76 -12.92
CA LEU A 85 -19.33 8.36 -11.94
C LEU A 85 -20.16 9.56 -11.47
N TYR A 86 -19.53 10.72 -11.29
CA TYR A 86 -20.15 11.86 -10.60
C TYR A 86 -20.33 13.09 -11.49
N GLY A 87 -19.73 13.09 -12.68
CA GLY A 87 -19.65 14.28 -13.52
C GLY A 87 -18.68 15.34 -12.99
N ALA A 88 -18.11 15.13 -11.80
CA ALA A 88 -17.30 16.10 -11.10
C ALA A 88 -15.93 16.23 -11.78
N ASP A 89 -15.63 17.42 -12.31
CA ASP A 89 -14.28 17.75 -12.74
C ASP A 89 -13.47 18.15 -11.50
N VAL A 90 -12.56 17.27 -11.10
CA VAL A 90 -11.68 17.45 -9.95
C VAL A 90 -10.24 17.54 -10.44
N SER A 91 -9.47 18.50 -9.95
CA SER A 91 -8.06 18.62 -10.31
C SER A 91 -7.21 17.54 -9.61
N GLU A 92 -6.14 17.10 -10.27
CA GLU A 92 -5.16 16.20 -9.65
C GLU A 92 -4.50 16.84 -8.41
N SER A 93 -4.38 18.18 -8.40
CA SER A 93 -3.88 18.91 -7.24
C SER A 93 -4.77 18.76 -6.01
N LEU A 94 -6.10 18.76 -6.18
CA LEU A 94 -7.02 18.55 -5.07
C LEU A 94 -6.91 17.11 -4.55
N ILE A 95 -6.82 16.14 -5.47
CA ILE A 95 -6.65 14.72 -5.11
C ILE A 95 -5.35 14.54 -4.30
N SER A 96 -4.25 15.18 -4.72
CA SER A 96 -2.98 15.18 -4.00
C SER A 96 -3.12 15.77 -2.59
N GLN A 97 -3.78 16.92 -2.46
CA GLN A 97 -4.00 17.55 -1.15
C GLN A 97 -4.78 16.63 -0.21
N ILE A 98 -5.85 15.99 -0.71
CA ILE A 98 -6.64 15.03 0.07
C ILE A 98 -5.77 13.84 0.51
N THR A 99 -4.87 13.34 -0.35
CA THR A 99 -3.95 12.26 0.03
C THR A 99 -2.87 12.71 1.01
N ASP A 100 -2.51 13.99 1.02
CA ASP A 100 -1.52 14.55 1.95
C ASP A 100 -2.11 14.75 3.36
N ASP A 101 -3.43 14.87 3.51
CA ASP A 101 -4.06 15.06 4.82
C ASP A 101 -3.86 13.89 5.78
N ILE A 102 -3.66 12.68 5.26
CA ILE A 102 -3.41 11.49 6.08
C ILE A 102 -1.96 11.36 6.55
N ILE A 103 -1.05 12.28 6.15
CA ILE A 103 0.36 12.19 6.53
C ILE A 103 0.55 12.21 8.05
N GLU A 104 -0.25 12.99 8.78
CA GLU A 104 -0.18 13.00 10.25
C GLU A 104 -0.68 11.67 10.85
N ASP A 105 -1.75 11.09 10.30
CA ASP A 105 -2.23 9.76 10.71
C ASP A 105 -1.18 8.68 10.44
N VAL A 106 -0.45 8.78 9.32
CA VAL A 106 0.68 7.89 9.01
C VAL A 106 1.80 8.02 10.04
N LYS A 107 2.15 9.24 10.46
CA LYS A 107 3.17 9.46 11.50
C LYS A 107 2.72 8.91 12.86
N LEU A 108 1.45 9.09 13.21
CA LEU A 108 0.87 8.52 14.44
C LEU A 108 0.89 6.99 14.39
N TRP A 109 0.54 6.39 13.24
CA TRP A 109 0.62 4.95 13.04
C TRP A 109 2.05 4.43 13.11
N GLN A 110 3.02 5.15 12.52
CA GLN A 110 4.44 4.79 12.58
C GLN A 110 5.02 4.85 14.00
N SER A 111 4.50 5.73 14.86
CA SER A 111 4.94 5.90 16.25
C SER A 111 4.08 5.15 17.26
N ARG A 112 3.06 4.40 16.81
CA ARG A 112 2.12 3.70 17.69
C ARG A 112 2.86 2.73 18.63
N PRO A 113 2.38 2.57 19.88
CA PRO A 113 2.93 1.57 20.79
C PRO A 113 2.78 0.16 20.19
N LEU A 114 3.77 -0.69 20.46
CA LEU A 114 3.82 -2.07 20.02
C LEU A 114 3.76 -3.00 21.22
N ASP A 115 3.23 -4.21 21.01
CA ASP A 115 3.21 -5.25 22.03
C ASP A 115 4.62 -5.62 22.51
N PRO A 116 4.78 -6.04 23.77
CA PRO A 116 6.10 -6.26 24.37
C PRO A 116 6.83 -7.46 23.77
N VAL A 117 6.13 -8.45 23.24
CA VAL A 117 6.74 -9.69 22.73
C VAL A 117 6.08 -10.12 21.43
N TYR A 118 6.90 -10.43 20.43
CA TYR A 118 6.46 -11.04 19.18
C TYR A 118 7.09 -12.43 19.00
N ALA A 119 6.29 -13.39 18.54
CA ALA A 119 6.76 -14.74 18.28
C ALA A 119 7.71 -14.78 17.07
N ILE A 120 7.32 -14.16 15.97
CA ILE A 120 8.12 -14.12 14.75
C ILE A 120 8.02 -12.73 14.13
N VAL A 121 9.13 -12.13 13.73
CA VAL A 121 9.15 -10.92 12.93
C VAL A 121 9.87 -11.19 11.61
N PHE A 122 9.16 -11.01 10.50
CA PHE A 122 9.72 -11.06 9.16
C PHE A 122 10.14 -9.67 8.71
N PHE A 123 11.32 -9.57 8.13
CA PHE A 123 11.81 -8.36 7.52
C PHE A 123 11.98 -8.59 6.02
N ASP A 124 11.32 -7.75 5.22
CA ASP A 124 11.39 -7.80 3.76
C ASP A 124 11.77 -6.42 3.20
N CYS A 125 12.26 -6.41 1.95
CA CYS A 125 12.66 -5.21 1.24
C CYS A 125 11.98 -5.13 -0.12
N LEU A 126 11.33 -3.99 -0.38
CA LEU A 126 10.70 -3.67 -1.65
C LEU A 126 11.49 -2.54 -2.31
N ILE A 127 11.85 -2.72 -3.58
CA ILE A 127 12.51 -1.67 -4.35
C ILE A 127 11.45 -0.88 -5.10
N VAL A 128 11.37 0.42 -4.83
CA VAL A 128 10.44 1.35 -5.49
C VAL A 128 11.22 2.41 -6.27
N LYS A 129 10.71 2.78 -7.44
CA LYS A 129 11.28 3.87 -8.24
C LYS A 129 10.68 5.19 -7.75
N VAL A 130 11.54 6.07 -7.26
CA VAL A 130 11.15 7.38 -6.75
C VAL A 130 11.80 8.45 -7.59
N ARG A 131 11.07 9.52 -7.88
CA ARG A 131 11.63 10.71 -8.53
C ARG A 131 12.22 11.62 -7.45
N GLN A 132 13.53 11.84 -7.48
CA GLN A 132 14.26 12.72 -6.57
C GLN A 132 15.22 13.59 -7.37
N ASP A 133 15.22 14.90 -7.12
CA ASP A 133 16.11 15.86 -7.79
C ASP A 133 16.11 15.76 -9.32
N LYS A 134 14.92 15.52 -9.90
CA LYS A 134 14.65 15.29 -11.34
C LYS A 134 15.14 13.94 -11.90
N TRP A 135 15.81 13.12 -11.11
CA TRP A 135 16.24 11.76 -11.48
C TRP A 135 15.26 10.71 -10.97
N ILE A 136 15.18 9.57 -11.66
CA ILE A 136 14.48 8.39 -11.16
C ILE A 136 15.52 7.49 -10.51
N ILE A 137 15.42 7.32 -9.20
CA ILE A 137 16.32 6.47 -8.42
C ILE A 137 15.53 5.32 -7.79
N ASN A 138 16.21 4.20 -7.57
CA ASN A 138 15.65 3.09 -6.81
C ASN A 138 15.84 3.37 -5.31
N LYS A 139 14.77 3.30 -4.53
CA LYS A 139 14.82 3.30 -3.07
C LYS A 139 14.38 1.96 -2.51
N SER A 140 15.02 1.55 -1.42
CA SER A 140 14.65 0.36 -0.66
C SER A 140 13.65 0.74 0.43
N VAL A 141 12.51 0.06 0.45
CA VAL A 141 11.48 0.17 1.48
C VAL A 141 11.48 -1.12 2.27
N TYR A 142 11.91 -1.04 3.53
CA TYR A 142 11.91 -2.17 4.44
C TYR A 142 10.62 -2.25 5.23
N VAL A 143 10.13 -3.47 5.37
CA VAL A 143 8.87 -3.77 6.06
C VAL A 143 9.16 -4.77 7.18
N ALA A 144 8.69 -4.48 8.39
CA ALA A 144 8.64 -5.45 9.49
C ALA A 144 7.22 -5.99 9.65
N LEU A 145 7.03 -7.27 9.41
CA LEU A 145 5.77 -7.99 9.63
C LEU A 145 5.90 -8.87 10.88
N GLY A 146 5.21 -8.49 11.95
CA GLY A 146 5.18 -9.23 13.21
C GLY A 146 4.03 -10.24 13.26
N ILE A 147 4.28 -11.34 13.98
CA ILE A 147 3.29 -12.30 14.42
C ILE A 147 3.29 -12.28 15.95
N ASP A 148 2.18 -11.91 16.56
CA ASP A 148 2.01 -11.89 18.01
C ASP A 148 1.88 -13.31 18.60
N LEU A 149 1.73 -13.41 19.92
CA LEU A 149 1.60 -14.69 20.61
C LEU A 149 0.26 -15.39 20.32
N GLU A 150 -0.75 -14.63 19.88
CA GLU A 150 -2.05 -15.13 19.44
C GLU A 150 -2.07 -15.54 17.96
N GLY A 151 -0.97 -15.35 17.23
CA GLY A 151 -0.84 -15.69 15.81
C GLY A 151 -1.43 -14.65 14.85
N ARG A 152 -1.77 -13.44 15.31
CA ARG A 152 -2.22 -12.34 14.46
C ARG A 152 -1.02 -11.67 13.79
N LYS A 153 -1.22 -11.30 12.53
CA LYS A 153 -0.19 -10.63 11.71
C LYS A 153 -0.43 -9.13 11.71
N ASP A 154 0.62 -8.34 11.92
CA ASP A 154 0.56 -6.89 11.84
C ASP A 154 1.87 -6.32 11.28
N ILE A 155 1.78 -5.17 10.59
CA ILE A 155 2.96 -4.45 10.11
C ILE A 155 3.46 -3.55 11.23
N LEU A 156 4.65 -3.83 11.74
CA LEU A 156 5.25 -3.13 12.87
C LEU A 156 5.91 -1.82 12.45
N GLY A 157 6.43 -1.76 11.22
CA GLY A 157 7.09 -0.57 10.71
C GLY A 157 7.43 -0.64 9.22
N LEU A 158 7.65 0.54 8.66
CA LEU A 158 8.03 0.79 7.28
C LEU A 158 9.15 1.83 7.27
N TRP A 159 10.30 1.52 6.68
CA TRP A 159 11.46 2.42 6.65
C TRP A 159 12.00 2.52 5.23
N ILE A 160 12.26 3.74 4.78
CA ILE A 160 12.87 4.01 3.49
C ILE A 160 14.35 4.26 3.72
N SER A 161 15.23 3.57 2.99
CA SER A 161 16.66 3.85 3.02
C SER A 161 17.24 3.96 1.61
N GLU A 162 18.27 4.80 1.51
CA GLU A 162 19.18 4.86 0.37
C GLU A 162 20.43 3.98 0.60
N ASN A 163 20.74 3.66 1.86
CA ASN A 163 21.93 2.88 2.25
C ASN A 163 21.58 1.75 3.22
N GLU A 164 22.03 0.53 2.90
CA GLU A 164 21.88 -0.64 3.76
C GLU A 164 23.14 -0.78 4.65
N GLY A 165 22.98 -0.81 5.98
CA GLY A 165 24.10 -1.03 6.87
C GLY A 165 23.72 -1.14 8.34
N VAL A 166 24.68 -1.57 9.18
CA VAL A 166 24.46 -1.84 10.63
C VAL A 166 23.79 -0.67 11.35
N LYS A 167 24.20 0.57 11.07
CA LYS A 167 23.64 1.77 11.71
C LYS A 167 22.16 1.98 11.41
N PHE A 168 21.74 1.68 10.18
CA PHE A 168 20.34 1.79 9.77
C PHE A 168 19.48 0.78 10.54
N TRP A 169 19.91 -0.50 10.57
CA TRP A 169 19.20 -1.54 11.30
C TRP A 169 19.17 -1.30 12.80
N LEU A 170 20.28 -0.86 13.38
CA LEU A 170 20.35 -0.52 14.80
C LEU A 170 19.36 0.60 15.15
N GLY A 171 19.24 1.61 14.30
CA GLY A 171 18.25 2.68 14.43
C GLY A 171 16.82 2.15 14.45
N ASN A 172 16.46 1.33 13.45
CA ASN A 172 15.11 0.76 13.34
C ASN A 172 14.76 -0.15 14.53
N PHE A 173 15.66 -1.04 14.94
CA PHE A 173 15.41 -1.92 16.09
C PHE A 173 15.32 -1.13 17.40
N THR A 174 16.12 -0.08 17.56
CA THR A 174 16.03 0.80 18.73
C THR A 174 14.70 1.55 18.75
N GLU A 175 14.22 2.03 17.60
CA GLU A 175 12.92 2.66 17.47
C GLU A 175 11.77 1.68 17.81
N MET A 176 11.81 0.46 17.29
CA MET A 176 10.88 -0.62 17.65
C MET A 176 10.88 -0.91 19.15
N LYS A 177 12.06 -0.94 19.78
CA LYS A 177 12.22 -1.12 21.22
C LYS A 177 11.63 0.04 22.02
N ASN A 178 11.87 1.27 21.58
CA ASN A 178 11.29 2.47 22.20
C ASN A 178 9.77 2.53 22.09
N ARG A 179 9.17 1.89 21.07
CA ARG A 179 7.72 1.75 20.92
C ARG A 179 7.10 0.66 21.79
N GLY A 180 7.90 -0.15 22.47
CA GLY A 180 7.41 -1.10 23.48
C GLY A 180 7.95 -2.51 23.35
N ILE A 181 8.56 -2.88 22.22
CA ILE A 181 9.07 -4.24 22.02
C ILE A 181 10.22 -4.52 23.01
N GLN A 182 10.04 -5.55 23.81
CA GLN A 182 11.04 -6.02 24.76
C GLN A 182 11.78 -7.24 24.23
N ASP A 183 11.10 -8.13 23.53
CA ASP A 183 11.69 -9.35 22.97
C ASP A 183 11.05 -9.78 21.65
N ILE A 184 11.85 -10.41 20.80
CA ILE A 184 11.42 -11.07 19.56
C ILE A 184 11.98 -12.48 19.64
N LEU A 185 11.14 -13.51 19.59
CA LEU A 185 11.66 -14.88 19.72
C LEU A 185 12.45 -15.28 18.47
N ILE A 186 11.86 -15.06 17.29
CA ILE A 186 12.47 -15.39 16.00
C ILE A 186 12.43 -14.18 15.06
N ALA A 187 13.60 -13.73 14.60
CA ALA A 187 13.71 -12.77 13.52
C ALA A 187 14.05 -13.49 12.21
N CYS A 188 13.27 -13.24 11.16
CA CYS A 188 13.45 -13.83 9.84
C CYS A 188 13.74 -12.72 8.83
N SER A 189 14.88 -12.75 8.16
CA SER A 189 15.21 -11.78 7.12
C SER A 189 15.88 -12.43 5.92
N ASP A 190 16.00 -11.71 4.81
CA ASP A 190 16.98 -12.09 3.79
C ASP A 190 18.43 -11.91 4.32
N ASN A 191 19.42 -12.24 3.48
CA ASN A 191 20.83 -12.07 3.76
C ASN A 191 21.26 -10.59 3.67
N LEU A 192 20.74 -9.76 4.58
CA LEU A 192 20.97 -8.33 4.65
C LEU A 192 22.17 -8.02 5.54
N ASN A 193 23.09 -7.20 5.02
CA ASN A 193 24.33 -6.87 5.71
C ASN A 193 24.08 -6.10 7.02
N GLY A 194 24.71 -6.55 8.10
CA GLY A 194 24.69 -5.85 9.39
C GLY A 194 23.45 -6.09 10.25
N MET A 195 22.53 -6.93 9.78
CA MET A 195 21.25 -7.16 10.44
C MET A 195 21.38 -8.08 11.65
N SER A 196 22.11 -9.19 11.53
CA SER A 196 22.35 -10.13 12.64
C SER A 196 23.05 -9.43 13.80
N GLU A 197 24.04 -8.57 13.51
CA GLU A 197 24.76 -7.79 14.51
C GLU A 197 23.85 -6.78 15.20
N ALA A 198 23.01 -6.07 14.43
CA ALA A 198 22.07 -5.10 14.98
C ALA A 198 20.96 -5.78 15.83
N ILE A 199 20.46 -6.95 15.41
CA ILE A 199 19.53 -7.75 16.22
C ILE A 199 20.20 -8.16 17.54
N GLY A 200 21.41 -8.74 17.48
CA GLY A 200 22.14 -9.16 18.68
C GLY A 200 22.43 -8.02 19.65
N ALA A 201 22.60 -6.80 19.16
CA ALA A 201 22.82 -5.62 19.98
C ALA A 201 21.54 -5.13 20.71
N VAL A 202 20.37 -5.20 20.06
CA VAL A 202 19.12 -4.61 20.60
C VAL A 202 18.25 -5.67 21.31
N PHE A 203 18.19 -6.87 20.74
CA PHE A 203 17.41 -8.02 21.17
C PHE A 203 18.32 -9.27 21.27
N PRO A 204 19.19 -9.35 22.29
CA PRO A 204 20.24 -10.37 22.38
C PRO A 204 19.73 -11.81 22.53
N LYS A 205 18.44 -12.00 22.87
CA LYS A 205 17.81 -13.32 23.01
C LYS A 205 17.13 -13.80 21.73
N THR A 206 17.01 -12.92 20.73
CA THR A 206 16.33 -13.24 19.47
C THR A 206 17.15 -14.23 18.66
N GLU A 207 16.51 -15.31 18.22
CA GLU A 207 17.08 -16.21 17.24
C GLU A 207 16.90 -15.62 15.84
N HIS A 208 18.00 -15.23 15.21
CA HIS A 208 17.99 -14.75 13.83
C HIS A 208 18.16 -15.92 12.86
N GLN A 209 17.25 -16.03 11.90
CA GLN A 209 17.32 -17.00 10.82
C GLN A 209 17.14 -16.35 9.46
N LEU A 210 17.78 -16.95 8.44
CA LEU A 210 17.55 -16.57 7.06
C LEU A 210 16.18 -17.05 6.59
N CYS A 211 15.47 -16.17 5.90
CA CYS A 211 14.14 -16.45 5.39
C CYS A 211 14.24 -17.46 4.25
N ILE A 212 13.75 -18.67 4.52
CA ILE A 212 13.68 -19.74 3.53
C ILE A 212 12.93 -19.34 2.26
N VAL A 213 11.89 -18.50 2.39
CA VAL A 213 11.11 -18.04 1.24
C VAL A 213 12.00 -17.23 0.29
N HIS A 214 12.86 -16.35 0.82
CA HIS A 214 13.85 -15.62 0.02
C HIS A 214 14.89 -16.56 -0.58
N GLN A 215 15.38 -17.54 0.18
CA GLN A 215 16.33 -18.53 -0.33
C GLN A 215 15.77 -19.32 -1.51
N ILE A 216 14.55 -19.86 -1.40
CA ILE A 216 13.88 -20.58 -2.49
C ILE A 216 13.67 -19.66 -3.70
N ARG A 217 13.13 -18.45 -3.50
CA ARG A 217 12.94 -17.49 -4.60
C ARG A 217 14.26 -17.18 -5.31
N ASN A 218 15.34 -16.98 -4.56
CA ASN A 218 16.67 -16.70 -5.10
C ASN A 218 17.22 -17.89 -5.90
N SER A 219 17.09 -19.12 -5.40
CA SER A 219 17.48 -20.32 -6.16
C SER A 219 16.72 -20.46 -7.48
N LEU A 220 15.40 -20.21 -7.46
CA LEU A 220 14.54 -20.34 -8.65
C LEU A 220 14.81 -19.27 -9.74
N ARG A 221 15.59 -18.21 -9.45
CA ARG A 221 15.97 -17.20 -10.45
C ARG A 221 16.93 -17.73 -11.51
N TYR A 222 17.69 -18.78 -11.20
CA TYR A 222 18.70 -19.35 -12.10
C TYR A 222 18.16 -20.43 -13.05
N VAL A 223 16.88 -20.80 -12.93
CA VAL A 223 16.25 -21.82 -13.78
C VAL A 223 15.15 -21.23 -14.66
N SER A 224 14.91 -21.90 -15.78
CA SER A 224 13.85 -21.53 -16.72
C SER A 224 12.46 -21.66 -16.07
N TYR A 225 11.48 -20.90 -16.58
CA TYR A 225 10.11 -20.96 -16.06
C TYR A 225 9.52 -22.38 -16.10
N LYS A 226 9.89 -23.18 -17.12
CA LYS A 226 9.39 -24.55 -17.30
C LYS A 226 9.85 -25.48 -16.16
N ASP A 227 11.08 -25.28 -15.69
CA ASP A 227 11.74 -26.19 -14.75
C ASP A 227 11.52 -25.75 -13.28
N ARG A 228 10.99 -24.55 -13.05
CA ARG A 228 10.75 -24.01 -11.68
C ARG A 228 9.90 -24.91 -10.82
N LYS A 229 8.88 -25.56 -11.41
CA LYS A 229 7.96 -26.42 -10.66
C LYS A 229 8.66 -27.69 -10.17
N GLU A 230 9.46 -28.28 -11.03
CA GLU A 230 10.25 -29.47 -10.72
C GLU A 230 11.28 -29.15 -9.64
N LEU A 231 12.10 -28.11 -9.85
CA LEU A 231 13.10 -27.69 -8.86
C LEU A 231 12.47 -27.30 -7.51
N ALA A 232 11.32 -26.60 -7.49
CA ALA A 232 10.63 -26.28 -6.24
C ALA A 232 10.14 -27.54 -5.50
N GLY A 233 9.77 -28.59 -6.24
CA GLY A 233 9.48 -29.91 -5.70
C GLY A 233 10.70 -30.53 -5.02
N ASP A 234 11.86 -30.49 -5.68
CA ASP A 234 13.11 -31.06 -5.18
C ASP A 234 13.70 -30.27 -4.00
N LEU A 235 13.46 -28.96 -3.94
CA LEU A 235 13.83 -28.12 -2.80
C LEU A 235 12.95 -28.37 -1.57
N LYS A 236 11.71 -28.86 -1.73
CA LYS A 236 10.76 -29.03 -0.62
C LYS A 236 11.23 -30.01 0.47
N PRO A 237 11.78 -31.18 0.13
CA PRO A 237 12.38 -32.08 1.12
C PRO A 237 13.42 -31.39 2.01
N ILE A 238 14.25 -30.49 1.47
CA ILE A 238 15.38 -29.88 2.20
C ILE A 238 14.94 -29.24 3.52
N TYR A 239 13.79 -28.56 3.53
CA TYR A 239 13.27 -27.85 4.69
C TYR A 239 12.10 -28.52 5.41
N THR A 240 11.64 -29.66 4.90
CA THR A 240 10.61 -30.49 5.55
C THR A 240 11.20 -31.70 6.27
N LEU A 241 12.53 -31.89 6.19
CA LEU A 241 13.25 -32.90 6.95
C LEU A 241 13.05 -32.72 8.46
N ALA A 242 12.73 -33.82 9.15
CA ALA A 242 12.51 -33.84 10.60
C ALA A 242 13.77 -33.49 11.41
N GLN A 243 14.97 -33.69 10.84
CA GLN A 243 16.24 -33.40 11.49
C GLN A 243 17.24 -32.83 10.49
N LYS A 244 18.06 -31.88 10.95
CA LYS A 244 19.19 -31.33 10.20
C LYS A 244 20.24 -32.42 9.99
N LYS A 245 20.31 -32.98 8.79
CA LYS A 245 21.42 -33.86 8.39
C LYS A 245 22.60 -33.01 7.91
N LYS A 246 23.78 -33.17 8.52
CA LYS A 246 25.01 -32.43 8.19
C LYS A 246 25.62 -32.81 6.82
N HIS A 247 25.10 -33.85 6.17
CA HIS A 247 25.58 -34.33 4.88
C HIS A 247 24.40 -34.83 4.05
N PHE A 248 24.24 -34.26 2.87
CA PHE A 248 23.48 -34.87 1.79
C PHE A 248 24.50 -35.59 0.91
N PRO A 249 24.41 -36.92 0.73
CA PRO A 249 25.21 -37.57 -0.30
C PRO A 249 24.79 -36.97 -1.64
N LEU A 250 25.73 -36.29 -2.30
CA LEU A 250 25.63 -35.89 -3.71
C LEU A 250 25.68 -37.13 -4.59
#